data_AF-A0AA97DE54-F1
#
_entry.id   AF-A0AA97DE54-F1
#
_cell.length_a   1.000
_cell.length_b   1.000
_cell.length_c   1.000
_cell.angle_alpha   90.00
_cell.angle_beta   90.00
_cell.angle_gamma   90.00
#
_symmetry.space_group_name_H-M   'P 1'
#
loop_
_entity.id
_entity.type
_entity.pdbx_description
1 polymer ?
#
loop_
_entity_poly.entity_id
_entity_poly.type
_entity_poly.pdbx_seq_one_letter_code
_entity_poly.pdbx_strand_id
1 'polypeptide(L)'
;MTDGSGNVAWIDKTSLSAAALADGISIEGAGTSVSPFKVKDLGIVTTMIANANVTTAKIADLNVTNGKLADDAVTTDKILNATILAEDIASPGMKKYW
;
A
#
# COMPACT_ATOMS: atom_id res chain seq x y z
N MET A 1 -33.45 13.61 -5.62
CA MET A 1 -34.04 13.26 -6.93
C MET A 1 -35.48 13.72 -6.89
N THR A 2 -35.99 14.46 -7.88
CA THR A 2 -37.44 14.70 -7.90
C THR A 2 -38.12 13.38 -8.21
N ASP A 3 -39.10 13.00 -7.40
CA ASP A 3 -39.95 11.87 -7.79
C ASP A 3 -40.75 12.22 -9.05
N GLY A 4 -41.41 11.23 -9.63
CA GLY A 4 -42.25 11.42 -10.82
C GLY A 4 -43.45 12.37 -10.62
N SER A 5 -43.66 12.88 -9.40
CA SER A 5 -44.70 13.86 -9.06
C SER A 5 -44.14 15.28 -8.85
N GLY A 6 -42.84 15.49 -9.07
CA GLY A 6 -42.20 16.81 -8.95
C GLY A 6 -41.84 17.20 -7.51
N ASN A 7 -42.00 16.32 -6.53
CA ASN A 7 -41.52 16.56 -5.17
C ASN A 7 -40.04 16.19 -5.08
N VAL A 8 -39.23 17.03 -4.44
CA VAL A 8 -37.83 16.67 -4.18
C VAL A 8 -37.80 15.57 -3.11
N ALA A 9 -37.59 14.33 -3.55
CA ALA A 9 -37.26 13.23 -2.67
C ALA A 9 -35.78 13.35 -2.28
N TRP A 10 -35.55 13.69 -1.02
CA TRP A 10 -34.24 13.62 -0.40
C TRP A 10 -33.93 12.17 -0.08
N ILE A 11 -32.71 11.73 -0.37
CA ILE A 11 -32.22 10.42 0.09
C ILE A 11 -32.33 10.39 1.62
N ASP A 12 -32.81 9.29 2.18
CA ASP A 12 -32.84 9.10 3.62
C ASP A 12 -31.40 9.21 4.17
N LYS A 13 -31.20 10.11 5.13
CA LYS A 13 -29.89 10.32 5.77
C LYS A 13 -29.37 9.03 6.40
N THR A 14 -30.26 8.13 6.83
CA THR A 14 -29.90 6.84 7.44
C THR A 14 -29.30 5.86 6.43
N SER A 15 -29.62 5.98 5.13
CA SER A 15 -28.97 5.19 4.07
C SER A 15 -27.55 5.68 3.74
N LEU A 16 -27.11 6.77 4.36
CA LEU A 16 -25.74 7.30 4.30
C LEU A 16 -25.02 7.16 5.66
N SER A 17 -25.56 6.34 6.58
CA SER A 17 -25.01 6.17 7.93
C SER A 17 -23.73 5.33 7.96
N ALA A 18 -23.04 5.38 9.11
CA ALA A 18 -21.80 4.63 9.37
C ALA A 18 -21.91 3.14 9.00
N ALA A 19 -23.01 2.48 9.38
CA ALA A 19 -23.23 1.05 9.11
C ALA A 19 -23.54 0.72 7.64
N ALA A 20 -23.97 1.71 6.85
CA ALA A 20 -24.26 1.52 5.43
C ALA A 20 -23.03 1.66 4.53
N LEU A 21 -22.03 2.45 4.96
CA LEU A 21 -20.85 2.80 4.15
C LEU A 21 -19.53 2.28 4.70
N ALA A 22 -19.40 2.11 6.03
CA ALA A 22 -18.26 1.44 6.63
C ALA A 22 -18.57 -0.06 6.79
N ASP A 23 -17.66 -0.91 6.33
CA ASP A 23 -17.77 -2.37 6.48
C ASP A 23 -17.11 -2.87 7.78
N GLY A 24 -16.41 -2.00 8.52
CA GLY A 24 -15.66 -2.32 9.73
C GLY A 24 -14.41 -3.18 9.50
N ILE A 25 -14.16 -3.57 8.25
CA ILE A 25 -13.08 -4.44 7.79
C ILE A 25 -12.04 -3.59 7.05
N SER A 26 -12.42 -2.97 5.94
CA SER A 26 -11.57 -2.10 5.11
C SER A 26 -11.76 -0.63 5.46
N ILE A 27 -12.99 -0.22 5.77
CA ILE A 27 -13.35 1.17 6.06
C ILE A 27 -13.97 1.27 7.45
N GLU A 28 -13.53 2.27 8.23
CA GLU A 28 -14.12 2.64 9.53
C GLU A 28 -14.46 4.13 9.60
N GLY A 29 -15.26 4.52 10.59
CA GLY A 29 -15.68 5.90 10.84
C GLY A 29 -17.18 6.13 10.60
N ALA A 30 -17.69 7.26 11.10
CA ALA A 30 -19.11 7.60 11.03
C ALA A 30 -19.45 8.66 9.96
N GLY A 31 -18.49 9.08 9.14
CA GLY A 31 -18.67 10.12 8.12
C GLY A 31 -18.89 11.52 8.70
N THR A 32 -18.50 11.77 9.95
CA THR A 32 -18.57 13.10 10.59
C THR A 32 -17.19 13.75 10.63
N SER A 33 -17.09 15.06 10.83
CA SER A 33 -15.78 15.73 10.91
C SER A 33 -14.87 15.21 12.05
N VAL A 34 -15.47 14.68 13.12
CA VAL A 34 -14.76 14.09 14.27
C VAL A 34 -14.53 12.58 14.13
N SER A 35 -15.22 11.93 13.19
CA SER A 35 -15.07 10.51 12.86
C SER A 35 -15.25 10.34 11.35
N PRO A 36 -14.27 10.81 10.55
CA PRO A 36 -14.36 10.71 9.10
C PRO A 36 -14.24 9.25 8.66
N PHE A 37 -14.79 8.92 7.49
CA PHE A 37 -14.49 7.64 6.87
C PHE A 37 -13.01 7.57 6.52
N LYS A 38 -12.36 6.48 6.92
CA LYS A 38 -10.95 6.21 6.61
C LYS A 38 -10.75 4.73 6.40
N VAL A 39 -9.67 4.40 5.70
CA VAL A 39 -9.18 3.03 5.69
C VAL A 39 -8.72 2.68 7.10
N LYS A 40 -9.17 1.54 7.60
CA LYS A 40 -8.74 1.03 8.90
C LYS A 40 -7.25 0.72 8.89
N ASP A 41 -6.60 0.77 10.05
CA ASP A 41 -5.23 0.27 10.13
C ASP A 41 -5.18 -1.20 9.70
N LEU A 42 -4.20 -1.53 8.85
CA LEU A 42 -4.11 -2.82 8.15
C LEU A 42 -5.36 -3.21 7.33
N GLY A 43 -6.25 -2.26 7.04
CA GLY A 43 -7.52 -2.49 6.33
C GLY A 43 -7.36 -2.84 4.85
N ILE A 44 -6.17 -2.60 4.28
CA ILE A 44 -5.80 -3.10 2.94
C ILE A 44 -5.05 -4.41 3.10
N VAL A 45 -5.69 -5.49 2.66
CA VAL A 45 -5.13 -6.84 2.69
C VAL A 45 -4.72 -7.30 1.29
N THR A 46 -3.96 -8.39 1.21
CA THR A 46 -3.40 -8.92 -0.05
C THR A 46 -4.46 -9.14 -1.14
N THR A 47 -5.64 -9.64 -0.79
CA THR A 47 -6.73 -9.91 -1.77
C THR A 47 -7.31 -8.64 -2.40
N MET A 48 -7.09 -7.46 -1.79
CA MET A 48 -7.53 -6.17 -2.33
C MET A 48 -6.52 -5.58 -3.32
N ILE A 49 -5.30 -6.13 -3.41
CA ILE A 49 -4.26 -5.70 -4.33
C ILE A 49 -4.05 -6.82 -5.35
N ALA A 50 -4.53 -6.61 -6.58
CA ALA A 50 -4.30 -7.59 -7.64
C ALA A 50 -2.79 -7.76 -7.93
N ASN A 51 -2.42 -8.92 -8.46
CA ASN A 51 -1.05 -9.23 -8.82
C ASN A 51 -0.48 -8.16 -9.78
N ALA A 52 0.79 -7.81 -9.58
CA ALA A 52 1.53 -6.78 -10.33
C ALA A 52 0.95 -5.34 -10.27
N ASN A 53 -0.04 -5.07 -9.42
CA ASN A 53 -0.59 -3.71 -9.31
C ASN A 53 0.35 -2.72 -8.61
N VAL A 54 1.29 -3.17 -7.78
CA VAL A 54 2.32 -2.31 -7.19
C VAL A 54 3.51 -2.28 -8.14
N THR A 55 3.56 -1.26 -8.99
CA THR A 55 4.63 -1.03 -9.96
C THR A 55 5.78 -0.23 -9.34
N THR A 56 6.93 -0.18 -10.01
CA THR A 56 8.09 0.61 -9.55
C THR A 56 7.72 2.07 -9.26
N ALA A 57 6.92 2.72 -10.12
CA ALA A 57 6.51 4.11 -9.93
C ALA A 57 5.64 4.35 -8.68
N LYS A 58 5.02 3.30 -8.12
CA LYS A 58 4.25 3.37 -6.86
C LYS A 58 5.13 3.22 -5.63
N ILE A 59 6.39 2.84 -5.80
CA ILE A 59 7.38 2.70 -4.74
C ILE A 59 8.34 3.88 -4.88
N ALA A 60 8.22 4.87 -4.01
CA ALA A 60 9.17 5.98 -4.01
C ALA A 60 10.59 5.49 -3.72
N ASP A 61 11.58 6.23 -4.21
CA ASP A 61 12.99 5.91 -4.02
C ASP A 61 13.34 5.70 -2.54
N LEU A 62 14.23 4.76 -2.28
CA LEU A 62 14.71 4.39 -0.93
C LEU A 62 13.64 3.81 0.02
N ASN A 63 12.39 3.62 -0.42
CA ASN A 63 11.37 3.01 0.45
C ASN A 63 11.56 1.51 0.68
N VAL A 64 12.27 0.79 -0.20
CA VAL A 64 12.66 -0.61 0.05
C VAL A 64 13.99 -0.60 0.79
N THR A 65 13.94 -0.81 2.11
CA THR A 65 15.11 -0.87 2.98
C THR A 65 15.56 -2.32 3.16
N ASN A 66 16.78 -2.55 3.67
CA ASN A 66 17.30 -3.90 3.93
C ASN A 66 16.34 -4.74 4.78
N GLY A 67 15.72 -4.17 5.82
CA GLY A 67 14.77 -4.89 6.67
C GLY A 67 13.46 -5.29 5.98
N LYS A 68 13.17 -4.79 4.77
CA LYS A 68 12.03 -5.20 3.95
C LYS A 68 12.38 -6.32 2.96
N LEU A 69 13.66 -6.63 2.80
CA LEU A 69 14.15 -7.74 1.99
C LEU A 69 14.36 -8.95 2.91
N ALA A 70 13.70 -10.06 2.61
CA ALA A 70 14.01 -11.33 3.26
C ALA A 70 15.40 -11.84 2.83
N ASP A 71 15.98 -12.77 3.60
CA ASP A 71 17.37 -13.26 3.41
C ASP A 71 17.65 -13.77 1.98
N ASP A 72 16.65 -14.37 1.32
CA ASP A 72 16.77 -14.89 -0.06
C ASP A 72 15.98 -14.06 -1.10
N ALA A 73 15.64 -12.81 -0.77
CA ALA A 73 14.81 -11.97 -1.63
C ALA A 73 15.52 -11.52 -2.91
N VAL A 74 16.86 -11.46 -2.93
CA VAL A 74 17.65 -11.05 -4.09
C VAL A 74 18.42 -12.25 -4.64
N THR A 75 17.91 -12.85 -5.70
CA THR A 75 18.48 -14.03 -6.38
C THR A 75 19.28 -13.60 -7.61
N THR A 76 20.09 -14.51 -8.18
CA THR A 76 20.92 -14.24 -9.37
C THR A 76 20.16 -13.58 -10.51
N ASP A 77 18.95 -14.05 -10.84
CA ASP A 77 18.13 -13.50 -11.93
C ASP A 77 17.66 -12.06 -11.69
N LYS A 78 17.73 -11.55 -10.45
CA LYS A 78 17.39 -10.16 -10.08
C LYS A 78 18.59 -9.22 -10.17
N ILE A 79 19.80 -9.76 -10.36
CA ILE A 79 21.04 -9.00 -10.45
C ILE A 79 21.48 -8.97 -11.91
N LEU A 80 21.61 -7.77 -12.46
CA LEU A 80 22.12 -7.62 -13.82
C LEU A 80 23.61 -7.98 -13.86
N ASN A 81 24.02 -8.70 -14.91
CA ASN A 81 25.43 -9.07 -15.07
C ASN A 81 26.34 -7.84 -15.09
N ALA A 82 27.50 -7.98 -14.44
CA ALA A 82 28.54 -6.94 -14.35
C ALA A 82 28.12 -5.62 -13.68
N THR A 83 27.06 -5.60 -12.86
CA THR A 83 26.68 -4.40 -12.10
C THR A 83 27.18 -4.37 -10.65
N ILE A 84 27.65 -5.50 -10.12
CA ILE A 84 28.26 -5.57 -8.79
C ILE A 84 29.74 -5.25 -8.94
N LEU A 85 30.20 -4.20 -8.25
CA LEU A 85 31.59 -3.79 -8.27
C LEU A 85 32.42 -4.60 -7.27
N ALA A 86 33.73 -4.65 -7.48
CA ALA A 86 34.63 -5.35 -6.56
C ALA A 86 34.57 -4.72 -5.15
N GLU A 87 34.32 -3.41 -5.07
CA GLU A 87 34.15 -2.64 -3.84
C GLU A 87 32.89 -3.03 -3.06
N ASP A 88 31.83 -3.48 -3.74
CA ASP A 88 30.56 -3.89 -3.10
C ASP A 88 30.68 -5.23 -2.36
N ILE A 89 31.65 -6.07 -2.76
CA ILE A 89 31.93 -7.39 -2.18
C ILE A 89 33.22 -7.42 -1.35
N ALA A 90 34.04 -6.37 -1.46
CA ALA A 90 35.27 -6.27 -0.69
C ALA A 90 34.92 -6.16 0.78
N SER A 91 35.30 -7.17 1.57
CA SER A 91 35.32 -7.01 3.01
C SER A 91 36.25 -5.82 3.34
N PRO A 92 35.84 -4.87 4.21
CA PRO A 92 36.65 -3.70 4.56
C PRO A 92 38.01 -4.02 5.22
N GLY A 93 38.41 -5.30 5.28
CA GLY A 93 39.65 -5.81 5.84
C GLY A 93 40.57 -6.57 4.89
N MET A 94 40.33 -6.64 3.57
CA MET A 94 41.31 -7.17 2.61
C MET A 94 42.46 -6.16 2.42
N LYS A 95 43.22 -5.93 3.50
CA LYS A 95 44.50 -5.23 3.46
C LYS A 95 45.41 -6.10 2.59
N LYS A 96 45.97 -5.54 1.52
CA LYS A 96 47.03 -6.20 0.75
C LYS A 96 48.22 -6.42 1.68
N TYR A 97 48.27 -7.60 2.28
CA TYR A 97 49.53 -8.15 2.76
C TYR A 97 50.27 -8.55 1.50
N TRP A 98 51.28 -7.74 1.17
CA TRP A 98 52.25 -7.95 0.11
C TRP A 98 52.80 -9.39 0.14
#